data_AF-A0A7S3NDB3-F1
#
_entry.id   AF-A0A7S3NDB3-F1
#
_cell.length_a   1.000
_cell.length_b   1.000
_cell.length_c   1.000
_cell.angle_alpha   90.00
_cell.angle_beta   90.00
_cell.angle_gamma   90.00
#
_symmetry.space_group_name_H-M   'P 1'
#
loop_
_entity.id
_entity.type
_entity.pdbx_description
1 polymer ?
#
loop_
_entity_poly.entity_id
_entity_poly.type
_entity_poly.pdbx_seq_one_letter_code
_entity_poly.pdbx_strand_id
1 'polypeptide(L)'
;MRLRRATCEDGSTAILMLDITTSKWVNLVDAVKDCGVASTKLNDARNILQFLGLDRPTREAWRKVVKTYAERHRLTSLEPASMLPFEPQSFRDGALYERHLIQAAKGFKRVALANGNALQLFFGQLIAKDIRLPRAVGKSKKPAYYVGNPYTFAADGAEASWPSHCAWYDYELEIALVIGNRISATATRAEVETAIFDHGAFVLINDFSARDTQADELASVGFGFVKSKSAITTMGSQVITADELWAPGDSGALFDSGLNCSVRVNGQIWGRGNTNNQPRVCSLAEFVAFMALDEGLHPGELLGLGTIPNCCGLEVNRWLKPNDQITLTCDHFGTLTNSIGAPPPGSVRFKYIGVDDSNRVSRLYTAAKLLFMAIILPPIAFFLLLSGAIAALFWRGDSPAPGLDAPTMPGGRTAKKAI
;
A
#
# COMPACT_ATOMS: atom_id res chain seq x y z
N MET A 1 0.05 21.41 -11.40
CA MET A 1 -1.09 21.30 -12.33
C MET A 1 -2.00 20.18 -11.86
N ARG A 2 -3.32 20.38 -11.93
CA ARG A 2 -4.31 19.33 -11.65
C ARG A 2 -4.99 18.94 -12.95
N LEU A 3 -4.98 17.64 -13.24
CA LEU A 3 -5.38 17.05 -14.50
C LEU A 3 -6.50 16.05 -14.27
N ARG A 4 -7.42 15.97 -15.23
CA ARG A 4 -8.46 14.94 -15.34
C ARG A 4 -8.54 14.45 -16.77
N ARG A 5 -9.11 13.28 -16.97
CA ARG A 5 -9.50 12.79 -18.29
C ARG A 5 -10.96 13.12 -18.54
N ALA A 6 -11.28 13.47 -19.78
CA ALA A 6 -12.63 13.69 -20.26
C ALA A 6 -12.86 12.98 -21.60
N THR A 7 -14.13 12.72 -21.88
CA THR A 7 -14.61 12.27 -23.18
C THR A 7 -15.20 13.48 -23.91
N CYS A 8 -14.68 13.76 -25.09
CA CYS A 8 -15.19 14.79 -26.00
C CYS A 8 -16.52 14.35 -26.64
N GLU A 9 -17.27 15.30 -27.20
CA GLU A 9 -18.52 15.02 -27.93
C GLU A 9 -18.33 14.04 -29.10
N ASP A 10 -17.15 14.05 -29.73
CA ASP A 10 -16.78 13.14 -30.82
C ASP A 10 -16.33 11.75 -30.34
N GLY A 11 -16.41 11.48 -29.04
CA GLY A 11 -15.99 10.22 -28.40
C GLY A 11 -14.48 10.10 -28.18
N SER A 12 -13.68 11.07 -28.63
CA SER A 12 -12.24 11.09 -28.36
C SER A 12 -11.95 11.46 -26.89
N THR A 13 -10.74 11.18 -26.43
CA THR A 13 -10.31 11.54 -25.07
C THR A 13 -9.51 12.83 -25.08
N ALA A 14 -9.75 13.67 -24.07
CA ALA A 14 -8.98 14.88 -23.82
C ALA A 14 -8.50 14.93 -22.36
N ILE A 15 -7.47 15.75 -22.12
CA ILE A 15 -7.07 16.16 -20.79
C ILE A 15 -7.82 17.44 -20.43
N LEU A 16 -8.38 17.47 -19.23
CA LEU A 16 -8.82 18.71 -18.61
C LEU A 16 -7.74 19.19 -17.65
N MET A 17 -7.41 20.47 -17.69
CA MET A 17 -6.57 21.13 -16.68
C MET A 17 -7.41 22.08 -15.85
N LEU A 18 -7.26 22.03 -14.53
CA LEU A 18 -7.93 22.97 -13.64
C LEU A 18 -7.27 24.35 -13.73
N ASP A 19 -8.04 25.37 -14.09
CA ASP A 19 -7.66 26.75 -13.75
C ASP A 19 -8.04 27.01 -12.30
N ILE A 20 -7.02 27.20 -11.45
CA ILE A 20 -7.18 27.35 -10.01
C ILE A 20 -7.90 28.67 -9.69
N THR A 21 -7.74 29.69 -10.53
CA THR A 21 -8.31 31.04 -10.31
C THR A 21 -9.84 31.02 -10.41
N THR A 22 -10.37 30.37 -11.44
CA THR A 22 -11.82 30.25 -11.68
C THR A 22 -12.42 28.99 -11.07
N SER A 23 -11.58 28.04 -10.61
CA SER A 23 -11.99 26.69 -10.19
C SER A 23 -12.78 25.93 -11.28
N LYS A 24 -12.42 26.16 -12.56
CA LYS A 24 -13.05 25.51 -13.72
C LYS A 24 -12.06 24.61 -14.43
N TRP A 25 -12.58 23.49 -14.94
CA TRP A 25 -11.83 22.55 -15.76
C TRP A 25 -11.85 23.00 -17.22
N VAL A 26 -10.68 23.15 -17.81
CA VAL A 26 -10.49 23.60 -19.19
C VAL A 26 -10.05 22.44 -20.05
N ASN A 27 -10.72 22.24 -21.18
CA ASN A 27 -10.27 21.29 -22.20
C ASN A 27 -8.97 21.78 -22.83
N LEU A 28 -7.90 21.03 -22.63
CA LEU A 28 -6.57 21.42 -23.04
C LEU A 28 -6.43 21.46 -24.56
N VAL A 29 -7.13 20.57 -25.28
CA VAL A 29 -7.16 20.58 -26.75
C VAL A 29 -7.79 21.86 -27.28
N ASP A 30 -8.90 22.29 -26.68
CA ASP A 30 -9.62 23.49 -27.12
C ASP A 30 -8.83 24.76 -26.81
N ALA A 31 -8.22 24.83 -25.63
CA ALA A 31 -7.36 25.95 -25.25
C ALA A 31 -6.14 26.09 -26.16
N VAL A 32 -5.48 24.98 -26.49
CA VAL A 32 -4.31 24.96 -27.40
C VAL A 32 -4.71 25.42 -28.81
N LYS A 33 -5.87 24.99 -29.33
CA LYS A 33 -6.39 25.43 -30.63
C LYS A 33 -6.73 26.92 -30.65
N ASP A 34 -7.41 27.43 -29.63
CA ASP A 34 -7.79 28.85 -29.51
C ASP A 34 -6.57 29.77 -29.45
N CYS A 35 -5.52 29.35 -28.74
CA CYS A 35 -4.29 30.12 -28.61
C CYS A 35 -3.32 29.98 -29.80
N GLY A 36 -3.69 29.27 -30.88
CA GLY A 36 -2.88 29.18 -32.10
C GLY A 36 -1.57 28.40 -31.93
N VAL A 37 -1.49 27.51 -30.93
CA VAL A 37 -0.33 26.63 -30.73
C VAL A 37 -0.35 25.53 -31.81
N ALA A 38 0.83 25.19 -32.35
CA ALA A 38 0.96 24.26 -33.46
C ALA A 38 0.27 22.89 -33.20
N SER A 39 -0.49 22.42 -34.20
CA SER A 39 -1.30 21.18 -34.14
C SER A 39 -0.49 19.91 -33.90
N THR A 40 0.81 19.91 -34.22
CA THR A 40 1.72 18.77 -34.03
C THR A 40 1.93 18.39 -32.56
N LYS A 41 1.54 19.25 -31.61
CA LYS A 41 1.58 18.97 -30.16
C LYS A 41 0.23 18.57 -29.56
N LEU A 42 -0.81 18.35 -30.37
CA LEU A 42 -2.15 18.00 -29.88
C LEU A 42 -2.23 16.61 -29.22
N ASN A 43 -1.33 15.68 -29.53
CA ASN A 43 -1.31 14.37 -28.88
C ASN A 43 -0.95 14.48 -27.40
N ASP A 44 -0.01 15.38 -27.07
CA ASP A 44 0.37 15.67 -25.67
C ASP A 44 -0.81 16.26 -24.86
N ALA A 45 -1.81 16.83 -25.54
CA ALA A 45 -3.03 17.37 -24.94
C ALA A 45 -4.10 16.31 -24.62
N ARG A 46 -3.92 15.08 -25.09
CA ARG A 46 -4.95 14.03 -25.09
C ARG A 46 -4.65 12.88 -24.13
N ASN A 47 -3.39 12.74 -23.71
CA ASN A 47 -2.94 11.65 -22.84
C ASN A 47 -2.13 12.18 -21.66
N ILE A 48 -2.58 11.91 -20.43
CA ILE A 48 -1.93 12.41 -19.21
C ILE A 48 -0.46 11.97 -19.13
N LEU A 49 -0.12 10.74 -19.51
CA LEU A 49 1.26 10.26 -19.45
C LEU A 49 2.16 10.99 -20.45
N GLN A 50 1.67 11.25 -21.67
CA GLN A 50 2.40 12.07 -22.64
C GLN A 50 2.59 13.50 -22.13
N PHE A 51 1.55 14.09 -21.55
CA PHE A 51 1.63 15.41 -20.93
C PHE A 51 2.69 15.47 -19.82
N LEU A 52 2.75 14.46 -18.94
CA LEU A 52 3.76 14.38 -17.86
C LEU A 52 5.19 14.21 -18.40
N GLY A 53 5.35 13.56 -19.56
CA GLY A 53 6.63 13.39 -20.24
C GLY A 53 7.20 14.69 -20.84
N LEU A 54 6.38 15.71 -21.05
CA LEU A 54 6.83 17.03 -21.52
C LEU A 54 7.80 17.66 -20.51
N ASP A 55 8.75 18.47 -20.98
CA ASP A 55 9.56 19.29 -20.08
C ASP A 55 8.71 20.33 -19.33
N ARG A 56 9.20 20.74 -18.16
CA ARG A 56 8.49 21.68 -17.27
C ARG A 56 8.21 23.04 -17.93
N PRO A 57 9.16 23.70 -18.63
CA PRO A 57 8.88 24.96 -19.35
C PRO A 57 7.72 24.83 -20.34
N THR A 58 7.64 23.71 -21.04
CA THR A 58 6.53 23.40 -21.95
C THR A 58 5.23 23.29 -21.16
N ARG A 59 5.14 22.46 -20.11
CA ARG A 59 3.89 22.36 -19.33
C ARG A 59 3.47 23.69 -18.71
N GLU A 60 4.41 24.53 -18.27
CA GLU A 60 4.10 25.87 -17.77
C GLU A 60 3.57 26.81 -18.86
N ALA A 61 4.05 26.69 -20.10
CA ALA A 61 3.45 27.39 -21.23
C ALA A 61 1.99 26.94 -21.46
N TRP A 62 1.69 25.65 -21.28
CA TRP A 62 0.33 25.12 -21.38
C TRP A 62 -0.57 25.60 -20.25
N ARG A 63 -0.06 25.71 -19.02
CA ARG A 63 -0.78 26.33 -17.89
C ARG A 63 -1.17 27.78 -18.20
N LYS A 64 -0.29 28.54 -18.86
CA LYS A 64 -0.60 29.92 -19.32
C LYS A 64 -1.68 29.93 -20.40
N VAL A 65 -1.63 29.01 -21.37
CA VAL A 65 -2.67 28.84 -22.40
C VAL A 65 -4.03 28.58 -21.77
N VAL A 66 -4.09 27.67 -20.79
CA VAL A 66 -5.32 27.36 -20.03
C VAL A 66 -5.87 28.60 -19.33
N LYS A 67 -5.01 29.37 -18.66
CA LYS A 67 -5.41 30.62 -17.99
C LYS A 67 -5.97 31.63 -19.00
N THR A 68 -5.26 31.88 -20.09
CA THR A 68 -5.71 32.81 -21.14
C THR A 68 -7.03 32.38 -21.76
N TYR A 69 -7.23 31.08 -21.98
CA TYR A 69 -8.49 30.55 -22.47
C TYR A 69 -9.64 30.77 -21.47
N ALA A 70 -9.40 30.47 -20.18
CA ALA A 70 -10.39 30.67 -19.11
C ALA A 70 -10.81 32.14 -18.93
N GLU A 71 -9.91 33.09 -19.15
CA GLU A 71 -10.19 34.53 -19.08
C GLU A 71 -11.04 35.03 -20.26
N ARG A 72 -10.92 34.39 -21.44
CA ARG A 72 -11.65 34.76 -22.66
C ARG A 72 -13.03 34.13 -22.77
N HIS A 73 -13.18 32.92 -22.22
CA HIS A 73 -14.35 32.09 -22.43
C HIS A 73 -15.14 31.89 -21.14
N ARG A 74 -16.47 31.90 -21.23
CA ARG A 74 -17.34 31.52 -20.10
C ARG A 74 -17.39 30.01 -19.98
N LEU A 75 -16.57 29.46 -19.07
CA LEU A 75 -16.47 28.02 -18.85
C LEU A 75 -17.68 27.47 -18.08
N THR A 76 -18.33 26.46 -18.65
CA THR A 76 -19.25 25.55 -17.93
C THR A 76 -18.45 24.53 -17.13
N SER A 77 -18.97 24.04 -15.99
CA SER A 77 -18.31 22.95 -15.28
C SER A 77 -18.40 21.67 -16.11
N LEU A 78 -17.25 21.07 -16.39
CA LEU A 78 -17.17 19.72 -16.92
C LEU A 78 -17.02 18.77 -15.74
N GLU A 79 -17.95 17.83 -15.63
CA GLU A 79 -17.82 16.72 -14.69
C GLU A 79 -16.71 15.76 -15.18
N PRO A 80 -15.95 15.13 -14.27
CA PRO A 80 -14.96 14.14 -14.64
C PRO A 80 -15.62 12.97 -15.37
N ALA A 81 -14.93 12.42 -16.37
CA ALA A 81 -15.37 11.16 -16.96
C ALA A 81 -15.29 10.02 -15.93
N SER A 82 -16.26 9.11 -15.96
CA SER A 82 -16.30 7.90 -15.13
C SER A 82 -15.30 6.85 -15.65
N MET A 83 -14.01 7.21 -15.66
CA MET A 83 -12.94 6.39 -16.22
C MET A 83 -11.61 6.63 -15.50
N LEU A 84 -10.65 5.73 -15.67
CA LEU A 84 -9.30 5.92 -15.15
C LEU A 84 -8.62 7.11 -15.85
N PRO A 85 -7.90 7.98 -15.10
CA PRO A 85 -7.14 9.07 -15.69
C PRO A 85 -6.03 8.55 -16.62
N PHE A 86 -5.46 7.38 -16.31
CA PHE A 86 -4.53 6.61 -17.13
C PHE A 86 -4.56 5.14 -16.67
N GLU A 87 -4.05 4.24 -17.51
CA GLU A 87 -3.86 2.83 -17.15
C GLU A 87 -2.42 2.63 -16.66
N PRO A 88 -2.20 2.16 -15.42
CA PRO A 88 -0.86 1.88 -14.91
C PRO A 88 -0.16 0.80 -15.74
N GLN A 89 1.11 1.01 -16.08
CA GLN A 89 1.92 0.00 -16.76
C GLN A 89 2.43 -1.07 -15.78
N SER A 90 2.64 -0.66 -14.52
CA SER A 90 2.96 -1.52 -13.39
C SER A 90 2.37 -0.90 -12.12
N PHE A 91 2.22 -1.69 -11.07
CA PHE A 91 1.87 -1.20 -9.75
C PHE A 91 2.77 -1.83 -8.69
N ARG A 92 3.44 -0.98 -7.92
CA ARG A 92 4.26 -1.41 -6.78
C ARG A 92 3.83 -0.59 -5.58
N ASP A 93 3.40 -1.27 -4.55
CA ASP A 93 2.80 -0.59 -3.41
C ASP A 93 3.67 -0.73 -2.18
N GLY A 94 4.18 0.40 -1.71
CA GLY A 94 5.10 0.52 -0.60
C GLY A 94 4.39 0.67 0.74
N ALA A 95 5.14 0.54 1.83
CA ALA A 95 4.63 0.80 3.18
C ALA A 95 5.50 1.85 3.89
N LEU A 96 5.39 3.11 3.48
CA LEU A 96 6.25 4.18 4.01
C LEU A 96 5.87 4.65 5.40
N TYR A 97 4.58 4.63 5.75
CA TYR A 97 4.10 5.14 7.04
C TYR A 97 4.33 4.12 8.17
N GLU A 98 5.32 4.36 9.02
CA GLU A 98 5.63 3.47 10.15
C GLU A 98 4.46 3.36 11.13
N ARG A 99 3.73 4.46 11.33
CA ARG A 99 2.54 4.45 12.19
C ARG A 99 1.49 3.48 11.65
N HIS A 100 1.27 3.45 10.34
CA HIS A 100 0.34 2.50 9.74
C HIS A 100 0.78 1.05 10.01
N LEU A 101 2.05 0.74 9.74
CA LEU A 101 2.62 -0.58 9.99
C LEU A 101 2.44 -1.07 11.43
N ILE A 102 2.68 -0.18 12.40
CA ILE A 102 2.49 -0.46 13.83
C ILE A 102 1.01 -0.68 14.16
N GLN A 103 0.11 0.14 13.59
CA GLN A 103 -1.32 0.05 13.84
C GLN A 103 -1.94 -1.21 13.20
N ALA A 104 -1.56 -1.53 11.96
CA ALA A 104 -1.97 -2.75 11.27
C ALA A 104 -1.53 -3.99 12.05
N ALA A 105 -0.29 -4.05 12.54
CA ALA A 105 0.19 -5.16 13.39
C ALA A 105 -0.65 -5.31 14.68
N LYS A 106 -1.02 -4.20 15.33
CA LYS A 106 -1.93 -4.20 16.49
C LYS A 106 -3.34 -4.63 16.10
N GLY A 107 -3.84 -4.20 14.94
CA GLY A 107 -5.13 -4.58 14.37
C GLY A 107 -5.22 -6.08 14.15
N PHE A 108 -4.23 -6.68 13.48
CA PHE A 108 -4.13 -8.14 13.31
C PHE A 108 -4.12 -8.89 14.63
N LYS A 109 -3.41 -8.39 15.64
CA LYS A 109 -3.43 -8.98 16.97
C LYS A 109 -4.84 -8.93 17.60
N ARG A 110 -5.52 -7.78 17.52
CA ARG A 110 -6.90 -7.60 18.04
C ARG A 110 -7.87 -8.57 17.37
N VAL A 111 -7.78 -8.64 16.06
CA VAL A 111 -8.49 -9.58 15.19
C VAL A 111 -8.29 -11.03 15.60
N ALA A 112 -7.04 -11.44 15.81
CA ALA A 112 -6.72 -12.82 16.15
C ALA A 112 -7.24 -13.16 17.56
N LEU A 113 -7.14 -12.24 18.51
CA LEU A 113 -7.70 -12.39 19.86
C LEU A 113 -9.23 -12.54 19.82
N ALA A 114 -9.93 -11.69 19.05
CA ALA A 114 -11.39 -11.74 18.93
C ALA A 114 -11.90 -13.07 18.32
N ASN A 115 -11.08 -13.77 17.54
CA ASN A 115 -11.40 -15.08 16.98
C ASN A 115 -10.98 -16.27 17.87
N GLY A 116 -10.55 -16.03 19.12
CA GLY A 116 -10.16 -17.09 20.04
C GLY A 116 -8.76 -17.66 19.81
N ASN A 117 -7.94 -17.03 18.95
CA ASN A 117 -6.56 -17.46 18.69
C ASN A 117 -5.57 -16.98 19.76
N ALA A 118 -6.03 -16.54 20.94
CA ALA A 118 -5.18 -16.02 22.01
C ALA A 118 -4.09 -17.01 22.44
N LEU A 119 -4.46 -18.28 22.57
CA LEU A 119 -3.55 -19.36 22.92
C LEU A 119 -2.54 -19.62 21.79
N GLN A 120 -2.98 -19.54 20.54
CA GLN A 120 -2.13 -19.73 19.37
C GLN A 120 -1.15 -18.58 19.14
N LEU A 121 -1.52 -17.35 19.48
CA LEU A 121 -0.62 -16.20 19.49
C LEU A 121 0.48 -16.36 20.57
N PHE A 122 0.10 -16.84 21.75
CA PHE A 122 1.01 -17.04 22.88
C PHE A 122 1.99 -18.20 22.62
N PHE A 123 1.49 -19.36 22.17
CA PHE A 123 2.33 -20.53 21.86
C PHE A 123 2.98 -20.49 20.49
N GLY A 124 2.44 -19.75 19.51
CA GLY A 124 3.09 -19.53 18.21
C GLY A 124 4.41 -18.78 18.32
N GLN A 125 4.55 -17.93 19.34
CA GLN A 125 5.83 -17.27 19.65
C GLN A 125 6.86 -18.20 20.30
N LEU A 126 6.41 -19.30 20.93
CA LEU A 126 7.26 -20.19 21.73
C LEU A 126 7.53 -21.56 21.07
N ILE A 127 6.56 -22.12 20.33
CA ILE A 127 6.55 -23.55 19.94
C ILE A 127 6.05 -23.81 18.50
N ALA A 128 5.13 -23.01 17.95
CA ALA A 128 4.52 -23.29 16.65
C ALA A 128 5.16 -22.50 15.49
N LYS A 129 5.78 -23.20 14.52
CA LYS A 129 6.40 -22.60 13.32
C LYS A 129 5.42 -21.91 12.37
N ASP A 130 4.12 -22.19 12.50
CA ASP A 130 3.11 -21.94 11.45
C ASP A 130 2.24 -20.69 11.67
N ILE A 131 2.38 -19.96 12.79
CA ILE A 131 1.81 -18.61 12.93
C ILE A 131 2.93 -17.64 13.27
N ARG A 132 3.55 -17.10 12.23
CA ARG A 132 4.46 -15.97 12.37
C ARG A 132 3.63 -14.69 12.24
N LEU A 133 3.40 -14.03 13.37
CA LEU A 133 3.04 -12.60 13.31
C LEU A 133 4.14 -11.87 12.52
N PRO A 134 3.81 -10.85 11.72
CA PRO A 134 4.83 -10.00 11.10
C PRO A 134 5.81 -9.57 12.19
N ARG A 135 7.09 -9.94 12.05
CA ARG A 135 8.14 -9.42 12.95
C ARG A 135 8.04 -7.92 12.89
N ALA A 136 8.02 -7.27 14.06
CA ALA A 136 7.80 -5.83 14.20
C ALA A 136 8.55 -5.06 13.10
N VAL A 137 7.76 -4.51 12.17
CA VAL A 137 8.24 -3.63 11.11
C VAL A 137 8.74 -2.38 11.82
N GLY A 138 10.03 -2.06 11.68
CA GLY A 138 10.65 -0.97 12.45
C GLY A 138 12.14 -1.09 12.70
N LYS A 139 12.82 -2.15 12.24
CA LYS A 139 14.30 -2.24 12.27
C LYS A 139 14.97 -2.11 10.90
N SER A 140 14.22 -2.27 9.81
CA SER A 140 14.74 -2.13 8.45
C SER A 140 14.52 -0.71 7.95
N LYS A 141 15.58 -0.04 7.50
CA LYS A 141 15.48 1.22 6.75
C LYS A 141 15.12 1.02 5.28
N LYS A 142 15.01 -0.24 4.82
CA LYS A 142 14.56 -0.56 3.46
C LYS A 142 13.03 -0.59 3.44
N PRO A 143 12.38 0.17 2.54
CA PRO A 143 10.93 0.17 2.43
C PRO A 143 10.44 -1.21 1.97
N ALA A 144 9.43 -1.74 2.66
CA ALA A 144 8.72 -2.93 2.21
C ALA A 144 7.74 -2.52 1.10
N TYR A 145 7.57 -3.40 0.11
CA TYR A 145 6.55 -3.24 -0.94
C TYR A 145 6.11 -4.59 -1.47
N TYR A 146 4.98 -4.61 -2.19
CA TYR A 146 4.58 -5.73 -3.01
C TYR A 146 4.32 -5.28 -4.46
N VAL A 147 4.40 -6.21 -5.41
CA VAL A 147 4.02 -5.96 -6.81
C VAL A 147 2.55 -6.29 -6.95
N GLY A 148 1.74 -5.28 -7.25
CA GLY A 148 0.29 -5.42 -7.44
C GLY A 148 -0.08 -5.72 -8.89
N ASN A 149 -1.38 -5.96 -9.11
CA ASN A 149 -1.91 -6.23 -10.44
C ASN A 149 -2.40 -4.92 -11.11
N PRO A 150 -1.73 -4.42 -12.16
CA PRO A 150 -2.16 -3.17 -12.81
C PRO A 150 -3.51 -3.30 -13.54
N TYR A 151 -3.95 -4.53 -13.87
CA TYR A 151 -5.18 -4.78 -14.62
C TYR A 151 -6.44 -4.80 -13.76
N THR A 152 -6.33 -4.69 -12.44
CA THR A 152 -7.47 -4.66 -11.51
C THR A 152 -7.74 -3.27 -10.95
N PHE A 153 -7.19 -2.24 -11.60
CA PHE A 153 -7.55 -0.87 -11.31
C PHE A 153 -8.95 -0.54 -11.83
N ALA A 154 -9.76 0.08 -10.98
CA ALA A 154 -11.08 0.57 -11.33
C ALA A 154 -11.20 2.07 -11.04
N ALA A 155 -12.04 2.75 -11.82
CA ALA A 155 -12.23 4.19 -11.71
C ALA A 155 -13.04 4.59 -10.47
N ASP A 156 -12.96 5.87 -10.13
CA ASP A 156 -13.94 6.52 -9.27
C ASP A 156 -15.37 6.26 -9.76
N GLY A 157 -16.28 5.95 -8.83
CA GLY A 157 -17.66 5.57 -9.10
C GLY A 157 -17.89 4.09 -9.43
N ALA A 158 -16.84 3.32 -9.73
CA ALA A 158 -16.98 1.89 -10.03
C ALA A 158 -17.38 1.06 -8.79
N GLU A 159 -17.98 -0.10 -9.02
CA GLU A 159 -18.20 -1.09 -7.96
C GLU A 159 -16.88 -1.83 -7.64
N ALA A 160 -16.49 -1.83 -6.37
CA ALA A 160 -15.38 -2.61 -5.86
C ALA A 160 -15.80 -4.07 -5.66
N SER A 161 -15.28 -4.96 -6.51
CA SER A 161 -15.60 -6.39 -6.45
C SER A 161 -15.17 -7.03 -5.14
N TRP A 162 -16.06 -7.83 -4.54
CA TRP A 162 -15.77 -8.57 -3.32
C TRP A 162 -15.05 -9.89 -3.68
N PRO A 163 -13.81 -10.13 -3.21
CA PRO A 163 -13.08 -11.34 -3.56
C PRO A 163 -13.77 -12.59 -2.99
N SER A 164 -13.93 -13.65 -3.79
CA SER A 164 -14.60 -14.90 -3.38
C SER A 164 -13.96 -15.61 -2.18
N HIS A 165 -12.73 -15.25 -1.85
CA HIS A 165 -11.95 -15.82 -0.76
C HIS A 165 -11.88 -14.94 0.48
N CYS A 166 -12.58 -13.81 0.47
CA CYS A 166 -12.55 -12.81 1.52
C CYS A 166 -13.81 -12.87 2.39
N ALA A 167 -13.63 -13.01 3.70
CA ALA A 167 -14.66 -12.72 4.68
C ALA A 167 -14.50 -11.30 5.26
N TRP A 168 -13.27 -10.79 5.31
CA TRP A 168 -12.93 -9.57 6.04
C TRP A 168 -12.34 -8.53 5.11
N TYR A 169 -13.25 -7.79 4.48
CA TYR A 169 -12.93 -6.83 3.44
C TYR A 169 -12.67 -5.45 4.03
N ASP A 170 -11.58 -4.85 3.57
CA ASP A 170 -11.00 -3.63 4.13
C ASP A 170 -10.56 -2.67 3.03
N TYR A 171 -10.39 -1.41 3.40
CA TYR A 171 -9.93 -0.31 2.54
C TYR A 171 -8.61 0.25 3.07
N GLU A 172 -7.86 0.89 2.17
CA GLU A 172 -6.64 1.61 2.49
C GLU A 172 -6.60 2.90 1.67
N LEU A 173 -6.77 4.06 2.31
CA LEU A 173 -6.60 5.35 1.65
C LEU A 173 -5.10 5.60 1.46
N GLU A 174 -4.68 5.68 0.20
CA GLU A 174 -3.29 5.99 -0.14
C GLU A 174 -3.14 7.05 -1.22
N ILE A 175 -1.94 7.59 -1.30
CA ILE A 175 -1.51 8.42 -2.43
C ILE A 175 -0.44 7.62 -3.18
N ALA A 176 -0.53 7.60 -4.51
CA ALA A 176 0.45 6.94 -5.37
C ALA A 176 1.16 7.94 -6.28
N LEU A 177 2.45 7.73 -6.52
CA LEU A 177 3.29 8.46 -7.45
C LEU A 177 3.20 7.83 -8.85
N VAL A 178 2.84 8.64 -9.84
CA VAL A 178 2.88 8.35 -11.27
C VAL A 178 4.24 8.77 -11.81
N ILE A 179 4.96 7.84 -12.43
CA ILE A 179 6.22 8.12 -13.11
C ILE A 179 5.89 8.73 -14.49
N GLY A 180 6.22 10.00 -14.71
CA GLY A 180 5.97 10.67 -16.00
C GLY A 180 7.14 10.58 -16.99
N ASN A 181 8.35 10.31 -16.51
CA ASN A 181 9.54 10.16 -17.34
C ASN A 181 10.45 9.05 -16.79
N ARG A 182 11.32 8.49 -17.64
CA ARG A 182 12.21 7.39 -17.27
C ARG A 182 13.15 7.78 -16.14
N ILE A 183 13.26 6.91 -15.14
CA ILE A 183 14.27 7.00 -14.07
C ILE A 183 15.28 5.87 -14.28
N SER A 184 16.57 6.22 -14.28
CA SER A 184 17.65 5.24 -14.48
C SER A 184 17.73 4.24 -13.33
N ALA A 185 18.11 3.00 -13.65
CA ALA A 185 18.37 1.94 -12.68
C ALA A 185 19.49 2.28 -11.68
N THR A 186 20.34 3.25 -12.05
CA THR A 186 21.49 3.73 -11.28
C THR A 186 21.33 5.19 -10.87
N ALA A 187 20.12 5.75 -10.95
CA ALA A 187 19.87 7.15 -10.61
C ALA A 187 20.25 7.42 -9.15
N THR A 188 21.02 8.49 -8.95
CA THR A 188 21.32 9.02 -7.62
C THR A 188 20.06 9.60 -7.00
N ARG A 189 20.07 9.75 -5.66
CA ARG A 189 18.96 10.38 -4.94
C ARG A 189 18.58 11.76 -5.50
N ALA A 190 19.56 12.61 -5.82
CA ALA A 190 19.32 13.96 -6.34
C ALA A 190 18.69 13.95 -7.75
N GLU A 191 19.11 13.03 -8.62
CA GLU A 191 18.50 12.84 -9.93
C GLU A 191 17.05 12.37 -9.79
N VAL A 192 16.77 11.48 -8.83
CA VAL A 192 15.41 11.03 -8.52
C VAL A 192 14.55 12.17 -7.99
N GLU A 193 15.05 12.97 -7.05
CA GLU A 193 14.33 14.18 -6.55
C GLU A 193 13.96 15.12 -7.69
N THR A 194 14.90 15.37 -8.60
CA THR A 194 14.70 16.21 -9.79
C THR A 194 13.67 15.59 -10.73
N ALA A 195 13.78 14.29 -11.04
CA ALA A 195 12.84 13.60 -11.92
C ALA A 195 11.42 13.57 -11.36
N ILE A 196 11.25 13.37 -10.05
CA ILE A 196 9.93 13.43 -9.39
C ILE A 196 9.37 14.84 -9.47
N PHE A 197 10.17 15.86 -9.17
CA PHE A 197 9.69 17.24 -9.21
C PHE A 197 9.30 17.67 -10.64
N ASP A 198 10.13 17.32 -11.63
CA ASP A 198 9.95 17.74 -13.01
C ASP A 198 9.01 16.85 -13.82
N HIS A 199 8.73 15.61 -13.43
CA HIS A 199 7.88 14.70 -14.22
C HIS A 199 6.95 13.82 -13.38
N GLY A 200 7.08 13.84 -12.06
CA GLY A 200 6.19 13.09 -11.16
C GLY A 200 4.82 13.73 -11.04
N ALA A 201 3.81 12.88 -10.90
CA ALA A 201 2.47 13.28 -10.51
C ALA A 201 1.89 12.32 -9.47
N PHE A 202 0.81 12.70 -8.84
CA PHE A 202 0.22 11.96 -7.73
C PHE A 202 -1.26 11.73 -7.98
N VAL A 203 -1.78 10.62 -7.46
CA VAL A 203 -3.19 10.27 -7.52
C VAL A 203 -3.62 9.61 -6.22
N LEU A 204 -4.88 9.81 -5.84
CA LEU A 204 -5.50 9.13 -4.70
C LEU A 204 -5.91 7.71 -5.12
N ILE A 205 -5.61 6.72 -4.30
CA ILE A 205 -6.05 5.33 -4.51
C ILE A 205 -6.73 4.76 -3.25
N ASN A 206 -7.56 3.74 -3.47
CA ASN A 206 -8.05 2.86 -2.43
C ASN A 206 -7.53 1.44 -2.67
N ASP A 207 -6.59 0.98 -1.84
CA ASP A 207 -6.03 -0.36 -1.97
C ASP A 207 -6.78 -1.40 -1.14
N PHE A 208 -7.84 -1.97 -1.74
CA PHE A 208 -8.73 -2.89 -1.04
C PHE A 208 -8.00 -4.16 -0.62
N SER A 209 -8.33 -4.63 0.59
CA SER A 209 -7.58 -5.70 1.24
C SER A 209 -8.51 -6.78 1.77
N ALA A 210 -8.24 -8.03 1.40
CA ALA A 210 -8.86 -9.20 2.02
C ALA A 210 -8.01 -9.64 3.23
N ARG A 211 -8.33 -9.14 4.43
CA ARG A 211 -7.45 -9.27 5.61
C ARG A 211 -7.35 -10.67 6.16
N ASP A 212 -8.40 -11.47 6.05
CA ASP A 212 -8.36 -12.88 6.42
C ASP A 212 -7.43 -13.67 5.49
N THR A 213 -7.48 -13.38 4.20
CA THR A 213 -6.55 -13.93 3.21
C THR A 213 -5.13 -13.46 3.45
N GLN A 214 -4.95 -12.18 3.76
CA GLN A 214 -3.62 -11.61 4.04
C GLN A 214 -2.97 -12.32 5.23
N ALA A 215 -3.74 -12.59 6.29
CA ALA A 215 -3.27 -13.32 7.45
C ALA A 215 -2.89 -14.77 7.10
N ASP A 216 -3.72 -15.45 6.30
CA ASP A 216 -3.44 -16.82 5.85
C ASP A 216 -2.19 -16.88 4.94
N GLU A 217 -2.01 -15.94 4.01
CA GLU A 217 -0.84 -15.83 3.11
C GLU A 217 0.47 -15.64 3.90
N LEU A 218 0.46 -14.73 4.87
CA LEU A 218 1.60 -14.47 5.74
C LEU A 218 1.97 -15.69 6.60
N ALA A 219 0.98 -16.47 7.04
CA ALA A 219 1.18 -17.63 7.88
C ALA A 219 1.64 -18.87 7.10
N SER A 220 1.09 -19.10 5.89
CA SER A 220 1.21 -20.38 5.18
C SER A 220 2.04 -20.34 3.89
N VAL A 221 2.06 -19.21 3.18
CA VAL A 221 2.66 -19.11 1.84
C VAL A 221 4.04 -18.44 1.89
N GLY A 222 4.16 -17.37 2.67
CA GLY A 222 5.44 -16.68 2.89
C GLY A 222 5.95 -15.80 1.74
N PHE A 223 5.19 -15.67 0.65
CA PHE A 223 5.51 -14.81 -0.52
C PHE A 223 5.02 -13.35 -0.39
N GLY A 224 4.58 -12.92 0.80
CA GLY A 224 4.07 -11.57 1.03
C GLY A 224 2.59 -11.45 0.71
N PHE A 225 2.19 -10.32 0.14
CA PHE A 225 0.78 -10.02 -0.20
C PHE A 225 0.52 -10.34 -1.66
N VAL A 226 -0.40 -11.26 -1.94
CA VAL A 226 -0.73 -11.66 -3.31
C VAL A 226 -2.23 -11.56 -3.52
N LYS A 227 -2.99 -12.62 -3.24
CA LYS A 227 -4.45 -12.69 -3.41
C LYS A 227 -5.21 -11.82 -2.42
N SER A 228 -4.56 -11.39 -1.34
CA SER A 228 -5.12 -10.39 -0.42
C SER A 228 -5.25 -8.98 -1.02
N LYS A 229 -4.48 -8.67 -2.06
CA LYS A 229 -4.38 -7.34 -2.68
C LYS A 229 -4.69 -7.32 -4.19
N SER A 230 -4.52 -8.45 -4.88
CA SER A 230 -4.63 -8.52 -6.35
C SER A 230 -6.06 -8.37 -6.92
N ALA A 231 -7.09 -8.24 -6.08
CA ALA A 231 -8.47 -8.31 -6.56
C ALA A 231 -8.96 -7.00 -7.17
N ILE A 232 -8.75 -5.88 -6.48
CA ILE A 232 -9.16 -4.56 -6.95
C ILE A 232 -8.47 -3.45 -6.16
N THR A 233 -8.04 -2.41 -6.88
CA THR A 233 -7.61 -1.12 -6.34
C THR A 233 -8.42 -0.06 -7.09
N THR A 234 -8.94 0.96 -6.41
CA THR A 234 -9.63 2.06 -7.12
C THR A 234 -8.77 3.31 -7.16
N MET A 235 -8.94 4.12 -8.20
CA MET A 235 -8.14 5.31 -8.47
C MET A 235 -9.02 6.54 -8.67
N GLY A 236 -8.65 7.63 -8.01
CA GLY A 236 -9.30 8.93 -8.14
C GLY A 236 -9.14 9.51 -9.55
N SER A 237 -10.09 10.37 -9.94
CA SER A 237 -10.09 10.99 -11.27
C SER A 237 -9.02 12.08 -11.46
N GLN A 238 -8.43 12.59 -10.37
CA GLN A 238 -7.48 13.71 -10.38
C GLN A 238 -6.03 13.26 -10.29
N VAL A 239 -5.23 13.69 -11.27
CA VAL A 239 -3.76 13.56 -11.26
C VAL A 239 -3.13 14.92 -10.99
N ILE A 240 -2.22 15.00 -10.03
CA ILE A 240 -1.64 16.26 -9.56
C ILE A 240 -0.12 16.22 -9.74
N THR A 241 0.44 17.15 -10.51
CA THR A 241 1.91 17.22 -10.69
C THR A 241 2.61 17.68 -9.41
N ALA A 242 3.86 17.23 -9.20
CA ALA A 242 4.64 17.50 -7.99
C ALA A 242 4.75 19.00 -7.63
N ASP A 243 4.94 19.86 -8.63
CA ASP A 243 5.04 21.34 -8.50
C ASP A 243 3.75 22.01 -7.99
N GLU A 244 2.63 21.29 -7.96
CA GLU A 244 1.39 21.76 -7.33
C GLU A 244 1.34 21.50 -5.82
N LEU A 245 2.15 20.53 -5.34
CA LEU A 245 2.09 20.02 -3.98
C LEU A 245 3.22 20.56 -3.11
N TRP A 246 4.39 20.85 -3.70
CA TRP A 246 5.52 21.48 -3.01
C TRP A 246 6.42 22.28 -3.95
N ALA A 247 7.33 23.07 -3.37
CA ALA A 247 8.28 23.91 -4.11
C ALA A 247 9.60 23.16 -4.43
N PRO A 248 10.37 23.59 -5.44
CA PRO A 248 11.68 23.00 -5.71
C PRO A 248 12.59 23.07 -4.47
N GLY A 249 13.34 22.01 -4.18
CA GLY A 249 14.23 21.94 -3.02
C GLY A 249 13.53 21.60 -1.69
N ASP A 250 12.19 21.56 -1.67
CA ASP A 250 11.40 21.01 -0.57
C ASP A 250 11.30 19.48 -0.68
N SER A 251 12.44 18.80 -0.91
CA SER A 251 12.50 17.35 -1.17
C SER A 251 12.41 16.49 0.10
N GLY A 252 12.15 17.10 1.25
CA GLY A 252 12.51 16.53 2.55
C GLY A 252 11.48 15.60 3.17
N ALA A 253 10.19 15.93 3.10
CA ALA A 253 9.17 15.03 3.60
C ALA A 253 7.85 15.20 2.86
N LEU A 254 7.49 14.08 2.24
CA LEU A 254 6.29 13.85 1.46
C LEU A 254 5.07 14.50 2.14
N PHE A 255 4.60 15.62 1.59
CA PHE A 255 3.42 16.34 2.09
C PHE A 255 3.55 16.92 3.52
N ASP A 256 4.70 17.51 3.87
CA ASP A 256 4.92 18.13 5.19
C ASP A 256 4.03 19.33 5.49
N SER A 257 3.51 20.01 4.47
CA SER A 257 2.43 20.99 4.61
C SER A 257 1.14 20.36 5.18
N GLY A 258 1.03 19.02 5.15
CA GLY A 258 -0.02 18.24 5.77
C GLY A 258 -1.29 18.19 4.94
N LEU A 259 -1.55 17.05 4.31
CA LEU A 259 -2.80 16.78 3.63
C LEU A 259 -3.77 16.14 4.60
N ASN A 260 -4.92 16.78 4.83
CA ASN A 260 -5.99 16.18 5.60
C ASN A 260 -6.68 15.12 4.77
N CYS A 261 -6.93 13.98 5.40
CA CYS A 261 -7.58 12.83 4.80
C CYS A 261 -8.79 12.42 5.64
N SER A 262 -9.84 11.92 4.98
CA SER A 262 -10.97 11.32 5.69
C SER A 262 -11.56 10.16 4.91
N VAL A 263 -12.08 9.19 5.65
CA VAL A 263 -12.85 8.07 5.11
C VAL A 263 -14.26 8.10 5.67
N ARG A 264 -15.24 8.09 4.76
CA ARG A 264 -16.66 7.93 5.09
C ARG A 264 -17.18 6.63 4.50
N VAL A 265 -18.01 5.92 5.26
CA VAL A 265 -18.77 4.77 4.76
C VAL A 265 -20.24 5.03 5.04
N ASN A 266 -21.07 5.01 4.01
CA ASN A 266 -22.50 5.38 4.06
C ASN A 266 -22.72 6.75 4.74
N GLY A 267 -21.88 7.73 4.40
CA GLY A 267 -21.90 9.07 5.00
C GLY A 267 -21.30 9.19 6.40
N GLN A 268 -21.06 8.08 7.11
CA GLN A 268 -20.46 8.10 8.44
C GLN A 268 -18.93 8.15 8.37
N ILE A 269 -18.31 9.08 9.08
CA ILE A 269 -16.84 9.15 9.19
C ILE A 269 -16.33 7.95 9.99
N TRP A 270 -15.48 7.14 9.38
CA TRP A 270 -14.78 6.02 10.01
C TRP A 270 -13.34 6.36 10.37
N GLY A 271 -12.68 7.20 9.55
CA GLY A 271 -11.27 7.54 9.72
C GLY A 271 -10.97 8.99 9.39
N ARG A 272 -9.97 9.55 10.07
CA ARG A 272 -9.37 10.86 9.78
C ARG A 272 -7.86 10.72 9.91
N GLY A 273 -7.15 11.04 8.85
CA GLY A 273 -5.69 10.98 8.76
C GLY A 273 -5.09 12.31 8.38
N ASN A 274 -3.78 12.43 8.54
CA ASN A 274 -3.01 13.57 8.05
C ASN A 274 -1.58 13.11 7.72
N THR A 275 -1.00 13.62 6.64
CA THR A 275 0.36 13.23 6.19
C THR A 275 1.49 13.91 6.95
N ASN A 276 1.22 15.00 7.67
CA ASN A 276 2.20 15.80 8.42
C ASN A 276 2.72 15.02 9.64
N ASN A 277 4.01 15.20 9.95
CA ASN A 277 4.67 14.66 11.14
C ASN A 277 4.45 13.15 11.34
N GLN A 278 4.28 12.40 10.24
CA GLN A 278 4.21 10.95 10.30
C GLN A 278 5.62 10.36 10.22
N PRO A 279 6.00 9.44 11.12
CA PRO A 279 7.27 8.73 11.00
C PRO A 279 7.26 7.87 9.73
N ARG A 280 8.34 7.99 8.94
CA ARG A 280 8.50 7.31 7.65
C ARG A 280 9.75 6.44 7.66
N VAL A 281 9.68 5.32 6.96
CA VAL A 281 10.80 4.38 6.81
C VAL A 281 11.98 5.03 6.08
N CYS A 282 11.68 5.82 5.05
CA CYS A 282 12.64 6.60 4.26
C CYS A 282 11.94 7.79 3.57
N SER A 283 12.72 8.67 2.94
CA SER A 283 12.21 9.75 2.10
C SER A 283 11.63 9.22 0.78
N LEU A 284 10.82 10.05 0.09
CA LEU A 284 10.26 9.68 -1.22
C LEU A 284 11.36 9.36 -2.24
N ALA A 285 12.42 10.17 -2.28
CA ALA A 285 13.51 9.96 -3.22
C ALA A 285 14.27 8.66 -2.96
N GLU A 286 14.49 8.30 -1.68
CA GLU A 286 15.07 7.01 -1.33
C GLU A 286 14.15 5.84 -1.68
N PHE A 287 12.84 6.00 -1.48
CA PHE A 287 11.85 5.01 -1.89
C PHE A 287 11.88 4.78 -3.40
N VAL A 288 11.83 5.84 -4.19
CA VAL A 288 11.82 5.75 -5.66
C VAL A 288 13.17 5.25 -6.20
N ALA A 289 14.29 5.70 -5.63
CA ALA A 289 15.61 5.17 -5.96
C ALA A 289 15.71 3.66 -5.64
N PHE A 290 15.13 3.23 -4.53
CA PHE A 290 15.06 1.82 -4.17
C PHE A 290 14.18 1.01 -5.15
N MET A 291 13.05 1.56 -5.60
CA MET A 291 12.22 0.92 -6.63
C MET A 291 12.91 0.86 -7.99
N ALA A 292 13.71 1.86 -8.33
CA ALA A 292 14.44 1.88 -9.59
C ALA A 292 15.68 0.97 -9.58
N LEU A 293 16.19 0.56 -8.42
CA LEU A 293 17.49 -0.07 -8.29
C LEU A 293 17.66 -1.29 -9.21
N ASP A 294 18.62 -1.22 -10.13
CA ASP A 294 18.99 -2.26 -11.09
C ASP A 294 17.92 -2.65 -12.14
N GLU A 295 16.75 -2.01 -12.15
CA GLU A 295 15.68 -2.25 -13.15
C GLU A 295 15.17 -0.98 -13.85
N GLY A 296 15.31 0.18 -13.21
CA GLY A 296 14.79 1.46 -13.66
C GLY A 296 13.27 1.60 -13.45
N LEU A 297 12.74 2.77 -13.80
CA LEU A 297 11.30 3.03 -13.84
C LEU A 297 10.92 3.70 -15.16
N HIS A 298 9.76 3.36 -15.68
CA HIS A 298 9.25 3.79 -16.97
C HIS A 298 8.00 4.68 -16.85
N PRO A 299 7.73 5.55 -17.84
CA PRO A 299 6.51 6.34 -17.86
C PRO A 299 5.25 5.48 -17.73
N GLY A 300 4.33 5.87 -16.85
CA GLY A 300 3.09 5.16 -16.56
C GLY A 300 3.19 4.09 -15.47
N GLU A 301 4.38 3.81 -14.93
CA GLU A 301 4.48 3.01 -13.70
C GLU A 301 3.90 3.78 -12.50
N LEU A 302 3.24 3.04 -11.61
CA LEU A 302 2.56 3.58 -10.44
C LEU A 302 3.16 3.03 -9.16
N LEU A 303 3.58 3.92 -8.26
CA LEU A 303 4.17 3.58 -6.97
C LEU A 303 3.26 4.02 -5.84
N GLY A 304 2.57 3.09 -5.19
CA GLY A 304 1.80 3.36 -3.97
C GLY A 304 2.74 3.68 -2.81
N LEU A 305 2.40 4.70 -2.03
CA LEU A 305 3.25 5.21 -0.96
C LEU A 305 2.92 4.57 0.40
N GLY A 306 1.90 3.73 0.45
CA GLY A 306 1.39 3.10 1.65
C GLY A 306 0.30 3.92 2.32
N THR A 307 -0.46 3.20 3.13
CA THR A 307 -1.70 3.68 3.72
C THR A 307 -1.47 4.85 4.66
N ILE A 308 -2.28 5.89 4.50
CA ILE A 308 -2.26 7.03 5.41
C ILE A 308 -2.79 6.59 6.78
N PRO A 309 -2.05 6.82 7.88
CA PRO A 309 -2.46 6.37 9.21
C PRO A 309 -3.85 6.87 9.61
N ASN A 310 -4.62 5.97 10.22
CA ASN A 310 -6.03 6.12 10.62
C ASN A 310 -7.04 6.14 9.47
N CYS A 311 -6.61 5.82 8.24
CA CYS A 311 -7.46 5.72 7.06
C CYS A 311 -7.53 4.28 6.52
N CYS A 312 -7.48 3.30 7.42
CA CYS A 312 -7.66 1.88 7.11
C CYS A 312 -8.57 1.22 8.16
N GLY A 313 -9.49 0.36 7.71
CA GLY A 313 -10.50 -0.27 8.57
C GLY A 313 -9.88 -1.22 9.60
N LEU A 314 -8.81 -1.94 9.27
CA LEU A 314 -8.05 -2.77 10.22
C LEU A 314 -7.52 -1.95 11.42
N GLU A 315 -7.09 -0.71 11.20
CA GLU A 315 -6.55 0.16 12.26
C GLU A 315 -7.67 0.62 13.20
N VAL A 316 -8.79 1.07 12.63
CA VAL A 316 -9.95 1.61 13.36
C VAL A 316 -10.94 0.52 13.80
N ASN A 317 -10.67 -0.74 13.47
CA ASN A 317 -11.52 -1.90 13.71
C ASN A 317 -12.95 -1.72 13.18
N ARG A 318 -13.03 -1.37 11.91
CA ARG A 318 -14.26 -1.28 11.11
C ARG A 318 -14.05 -2.09 9.83
N TRP A 319 -15.12 -2.71 9.33
CA TRP A 319 -15.06 -3.65 8.22
C TRP A 319 -16.18 -3.33 7.24
N LEU A 320 -15.85 -3.33 5.94
CA LEU A 320 -16.82 -3.10 4.88
C LEU A 320 -17.85 -4.23 4.85
N LYS A 321 -19.05 -3.89 4.41
CA LYS A 321 -20.15 -4.82 4.15
C LYS A 321 -20.59 -4.71 2.69
N PRO A 322 -21.25 -5.76 2.17
CA PRO A 322 -21.89 -5.68 0.87
C PRO A 322 -22.83 -4.48 0.77
N ASN A 323 -22.80 -3.79 -0.36
CA ASN A 323 -23.56 -2.58 -0.68
C ASN A 323 -23.20 -1.33 0.13
N ASP A 324 -22.13 -1.36 0.94
CA ASP A 324 -21.60 -0.13 1.51
C ASP A 324 -21.14 0.81 0.37
N GLN A 325 -21.24 2.11 0.59
CA GLN A 325 -20.59 3.13 -0.23
C GLN A 325 -19.45 3.74 0.58
N ILE A 326 -18.22 3.61 0.09
CA ILE A 326 -17.05 4.22 0.70
C ILE A 326 -16.63 5.46 -0.09
N THR A 327 -16.34 6.55 0.62
CA THR A 327 -15.78 7.79 0.06
C THR A 327 -14.50 8.14 0.80
N LEU A 328 -13.40 8.16 0.06
CA LEU A 328 -12.11 8.71 0.48
C LEU A 328 -12.04 10.18 0.07
N THR A 329 -11.44 11.02 0.90
CA THR A 329 -11.15 12.42 0.59
C THR A 329 -9.74 12.74 1.04
N CYS A 330 -9.01 13.45 0.20
CA CYS A 330 -7.69 13.99 0.53
C CYS A 330 -7.59 15.41 -0.03
N ASP A 331 -7.02 16.34 0.75
CA ASP A 331 -6.78 17.71 0.31
C ASP A 331 -6.09 17.75 -1.06
N HIS A 332 -6.49 18.68 -1.92
CA HIS A 332 -6.08 18.83 -3.33
C HIS A 332 -6.55 17.72 -4.29
N PHE A 333 -6.57 16.46 -3.87
CA PHE A 333 -6.93 15.29 -4.68
C PHE A 333 -8.43 15.10 -4.88
N GLY A 334 -9.26 15.76 -4.06
CA GLY A 334 -10.71 15.64 -4.13
C GLY A 334 -11.20 14.36 -3.47
N THR A 335 -12.17 13.70 -4.11
CA THR A 335 -12.84 12.50 -3.58
C THR A 335 -12.65 11.30 -4.50
N LEU A 336 -12.67 10.11 -3.90
CA LEU A 336 -12.76 8.81 -4.57
C LEU A 336 -13.85 8.01 -3.88
N THR A 337 -14.93 7.68 -4.61
CA THR A 337 -16.12 7.00 -4.09
C THR A 337 -16.40 5.73 -4.86
N ASN A 338 -16.63 4.62 -4.16
CA ASN A 338 -16.96 3.34 -4.78
C ASN A 338 -18.06 2.63 -3.98
N SER A 339 -18.95 1.92 -4.66
CA SER A 339 -19.85 0.95 -4.02
C SER A 339 -19.11 -0.36 -3.77
N ILE A 340 -19.49 -1.09 -2.72
CA ILE A 340 -18.92 -2.40 -2.39
C ILE A 340 -19.84 -3.49 -2.91
N GLY A 341 -19.31 -4.36 -3.77
CA GLY A 341 -20.03 -5.52 -4.29
C GLY A 341 -20.33 -6.56 -3.20
N ALA A 342 -21.12 -7.57 -3.57
CA ALA A 342 -21.40 -8.71 -2.69
C ALA A 342 -20.42 -9.87 -2.94
N PRO A 343 -20.09 -10.69 -1.92
CA PRO A 343 -19.36 -11.93 -2.11
C PRO A 343 -20.07 -12.80 -3.15
N PRO A 344 -19.34 -13.33 -4.15
CA PRO A 344 -19.95 -14.20 -5.15
C PRO A 344 -20.48 -15.49 -4.52
N PRO A 345 -21.53 -16.11 -5.08
CA PRO A 345 -22.02 -17.40 -4.64
C PRO A 345 -20.90 -18.46 -4.61
N GLY A 346 -20.88 -19.30 -3.58
CA GLY A 346 -19.83 -20.32 -3.43
C GLY A 346 -18.48 -19.78 -2.94
N SER A 347 -18.44 -18.58 -2.36
CA SER A 347 -17.24 -18.03 -1.71
C SER A 347 -16.64 -19.01 -0.68
N VAL A 348 -15.34 -19.24 -0.74
CA VAL A 348 -14.58 -20.17 0.13
C VAL A 348 -13.38 -19.44 0.71
N ARG A 349 -13.19 -19.48 2.03
CA ARG A 349 -12.03 -18.83 2.67
C ARG A 349 -10.72 -19.35 2.08
N PHE A 350 -9.75 -18.46 1.92
CA PHE A 350 -8.47 -18.74 1.28
C PHE A 350 -7.81 -20.05 1.74
N LYS A 351 -7.66 -20.28 3.05
CA LYS A 351 -7.08 -21.51 3.60
C LYS A 351 -7.79 -22.83 3.26
N TYR A 352 -8.98 -22.77 2.66
CA TYR A 352 -9.76 -23.95 2.25
C TYR A 352 -9.79 -24.12 0.72
N ILE A 353 -9.18 -23.22 -0.04
CA ILE A 353 -9.07 -23.38 -1.50
C ILE A 353 -8.22 -24.62 -1.80
N GLY A 354 -8.76 -25.53 -2.60
CA GLY A 354 -8.07 -26.77 -2.97
C GLY A 354 -7.95 -27.80 -1.83
N VAL A 355 -8.60 -27.59 -0.69
CA VAL A 355 -8.65 -28.54 0.43
C VAL A 355 -9.96 -29.33 0.36
N ASP A 356 -9.86 -30.65 0.26
CA ASP A 356 -11.03 -31.55 0.37
C ASP A 356 -11.73 -31.36 1.73
N ASP A 357 -13.07 -31.38 1.72
CA ASP A 357 -13.89 -31.20 2.92
C ASP A 357 -13.56 -32.23 4.01
N SER A 358 -13.13 -33.43 3.62
CA SER A 358 -12.67 -34.49 4.51
C SER A 358 -11.41 -34.14 5.32
N ASN A 359 -10.58 -33.23 4.82
CA ASN A 359 -9.31 -32.81 5.43
C ASN A 359 -9.41 -31.48 6.20
N ARG A 360 -10.62 -30.92 6.34
CA ARG A 360 -10.82 -29.72 7.15
C ARG A 360 -10.70 -30.07 8.63
N VAL A 361 -9.67 -29.50 9.28
CA VAL A 361 -9.48 -29.65 10.72
C VAL A 361 -10.72 -29.12 11.46
N SER A 362 -11.46 -30.02 12.13
CA SER A 362 -12.68 -29.65 12.84
C SER A 362 -12.36 -28.77 14.05
N ARG A 363 -13.25 -27.81 14.36
CA ARG A 363 -13.11 -26.97 15.58
C ARG A 363 -13.00 -27.82 16.85
N LEU A 364 -13.68 -28.98 16.87
CA LEU A 364 -13.63 -29.94 17.97
C LEU A 364 -12.23 -30.55 18.10
N TYR A 365 -11.61 -30.95 16.99
CA TYR A 365 -10.24 -31.46 17.00
C TYR A 365 -9.24 -30.39 17.46
N THR A 366 -9.38 -29.14 16.99
CA THR A 366 -8.55 -28.03 17.46
C THR A 366 -8.73 -27.82 18.97
N ALA A 367 -9.96 -27.80 19.48
CA ALA A 367 -10.25 -27.65 20.91
C ALA A 367 -9.66 -28.82 21.73
N ALA A 368 -9.83 -30.06 21.27
CA ALA A 368 -9.27 -31.25 21.90
C ALA A 368 -7.73 -31.21 21.94
N LYS A 369 -7.09 -30.80 20.84
CA LYS A 369 -5.63 -30.62 20.77
C LYS A 369 -5.14 -29.55 21.76
N LEU A 370 -5.86 -28.43 21.88
CA LEU A 370 -5.52 -27.37 22.84
C LEU A 370 -5.70 -27.83 24.28
N LEU A 371 -6.79 -28.55 24.60
CA LEU A 371 -7.02 -29.15 25.92
C LEU A 371 -5.93 -30.19 26.27
N PHE A 372 -5.57 -31.05 25.31
CA PHE A 372 -4.48 -32.00 25.48
C PHE A 372 -3.16 -31.30 25.79
N MET A 373 -2.81 -30.26 25.03
CA MET A 373 -1.59 -29.46 25.30
C MET A 373 -1.66 -28.75 26.65
N ALA A 374 -2.83 -28.25 27.07
CA ALA A 374 -2.98 -27.57 28.36
C ALA A 374 -2.83 -28.50 29.56
N ILE A 375 -3.23 -29.77 29.43
CA ILE A 375 -3.24 -30.74 30.53
C ILE A 375 -1.95 -31.57 30.57
N ILE A 376 -1.46 -32.03 29.40
CA ILE A 376 -0.38 -33.03 29.33
C ILE A 376 1.00 -32.38 29.15
N LEU A 377 1.09 -31.24 28.47
CA LEU A 377 2.37 -30.59 28.18
C LEU A 377 3.05 -29.99 29.43
N PRO A 378 2.35 -29.35 30.40
CA PRO A 378 3.00 -28.78 31.57
C PRO A 378 3.70 -29.81 32.48
N PRO A 379 3.10 -30.99 32.78
CA PRO A 379 3.80 -32.05 33.50
C PRO A 379 5.08 -32.51 32.77
N ILE A 380 5.01 -32.73 31.45
CA ILE A 380 6.18 -33.15 30.66
C ILE A 380 7.27 -32.08 30.69
N ALA A 381 6.92 -30.82 30.48
CA ALA A 381 7.86 -29.70 30.53
C ALA A 381 8.50 -29.57 31.93
N PHE A 382 7.71 -29.75 32.99
CA PHE A 382 8.19 -29.77 34.37
C PHE A 382 9.22 -30.89 34.60
N PHE A 383 8.94 -32.12 34.18
CA PHE A 383 9.87 -33.23 34.32
C PHE A 383 11.16 -33.04 33.52
N LEU A 384 11.07 -32.51 32.30
CA LEU A 384 12.26 -32.20 31.48
C LEU A 384 13.11 -31.11 32.14
N LEU A 385 12.51 -30.01 32.61
CA LEU A 385 13.22 -28.96 33.32
C LEU A 385 13.83 -29.45 34.64
N LEU A 386 13.11 -30.26 35.41
CA LEU A 386 13.59 -30.87 36.64
C LEU A 386 14.77 -31.82 36.37
N SER A 387 14.70 -32.63 35.30
CA SER A 387 15.80 -33.51 34.88
C SER A 387 17.04 -32.71 34.49
N GLY A 388 16.88 -31.59 33.78
CA GLY A 388 17.97 -30.68 33.42
C GLY A 388 18.57 -29.97 34.63
N ALA A 389 17.73 -29.55 35.59
CA ALA A 389 18.18 -28.95 36.84
C ALA A 389 18.95 -29.95 37.72
N ILE A 390 18.47 -31.19 37.82
CA ILE A 390 19.17 -32.29 38.50
C ILE A 390 20.52 -32.54 37.81
N ALA A 391 20.55 -32.68 36.48
CA ALA A 391 21.78 -32.88 35.73
C ALA A 391 22.79 -31.73 35.94
N ALA A 392 22.33 -30.49 35.99
CA ALA A 392 23.17 -29.32 36.26
C ALA A 392 23.74 -29.32 37.69
N LEU A 393 22.98 -29.77 38.69
CA LEU A 393 23.46 -29.91 40.07
C LEU A 393 24.53 -31.00 40.24
N PHE A 394 24.48 -32.05 39.42
CA PHE A 394 25.47 -33.13 39.42
C PHE A 394 26.64 -32.91 38.43
N TRP A 395 26.61 -31.83 37.66
CA TRP A 395 27.70 -31.47 36.74
C TRP A 395 28.91 -30.93 37.54
N ARG A 396 29.97 -31.75 37.66
CA ARG A 396 31.29 -31.31 38.12
C ARG A 396 32.04 -30.70 36.94
N GLY A 397 32.16 -29.37 36.91
CA GLY A 397 32.46 -28.51 35.76
C GLY A 397 33.72 -28.73 34.91
N ASP A 398 34.37 -29.89 34.94
CA ASP A 398 35.64 -30.16 34.24
C ASP A 398 35.55 -31.25 33.16
N SER A 399 34.36 -31.67 32.74
CA SER A 399 34.19 -32.56 31.58
C SER A 399 33.13 -32.02 30.61
N PRO A 400 33.33 -32.16 29.29
CA PRO A 400 32.32 -31.78 28.31
C PRO A 400 31.06 -32.63 28.47
N ALA A 401 29.89 -32.06 28.13
CA ALA A 401 28.63 -32.78 28.19
C ALA A 401 28.71 -34.07 27.33
N PRO A 402 28.16 -35.20 27.80
CA PRO A 402 28.20 -36.45 27.05
C PRO A 402 27.44 -36.30 25.72
N GLY A 403 28.12 -36.55 24.59
CA GLY A 403 27.56 -36.49 23.23
C GLY A 403 28.06 -35.36 22.34
N LEU A 404 29.00 -34.54 22.81
CA LEU A 404 29.70 -33.54 21.98
C LEU A 404 31.20 -33.82 22.03
N ASP A 405 31.74 -34.41 20.96
CA ASP A 405 33.19 -34.42 20.75
C ASP A 405 33.67 -32.97 20.67
N ALA A 406 34.63 -32.62 21.52
CA ALA A 406 35.23 -31.29 21.49
C ALA A 406 35.91 -31.06 20.13
N PRO A 407 35.65 -29.94 19.43
CA PRO A 407 36.37 -29.66 18.20
C PRO A 407 37.84 -29.41 18.54
N THR A 408 38.73 -30.26 18.02
CA THR A 408 40.16 -29.98 17.99
C THR A 408 40.39 -28.79 17.06
N MET A 409 40.61 -27.60 17.64
CA MET A 409 41.13 -26.47 16.89
C MET A 409 42.65 -26.40 17.08
N PRO A 410 43.45 -26.42 16.00
CA PRO A 410 44.88 -26.18 16.07
C PRO A 410 45.13 -24.67 16.21
N GLY A 411 45.83 -24.26 17.27
CA GLY A 411 46.38 -22.91 17.40
C GLY A 411 45.78 -22.12 18.57
N GLY A 412 46.65 -21.72 19.50
CA GLY A 412 46.26 -21.15 20.77
C GLY A 412 45.53 -19.80 20.69
N ARG A 413 44.64 -19.57 21.65
CA ARG A 413 44.82 -18.56 22.71
C ARG A 413 43.74 -18.74 23.77
N THR A 414 44.18 -18.93 25.00
CA THR A 414 43.35 -18.87 26.20
C THR A 414 42.86 -17.44 26.43
N ALA A 415 41.55 -17.21 26.30
CA ALA A 415 40.92 -16.00 26.80
C ALA A 415 40.36 -16.29 28.20
N LYS A 416 40.85 -15.51 29.17
CA LYS A 416 40.55 -15.58 30.61
C LYS A 416 39.05 -15.37 30.90
N LYS A 417 38.55 -16.13 31.88
CA LYS A 417 37.32 -15.87 32.64
C LYS A 417 37.37 -14.49 33.32
N ALA A 418 36.24 -13.79 33.32
CA ALA A 418 35.84 -12.90 34.41
C ALA A 418 34.31 -12.89 34.51
N ILE A 419 33.85 -13.49 35.62
CA ILE A 419 32.61 -13.33 36.42
C ILE A 419 31.32 -12.99 35.69
#